data_AF-A0A645J2P0-F1
#
_entry.id   AF-A0A645J2P0-F1
#
_cell.length_a   1.000
_cell.length_b   1.000
_cell.length_c   1.000
_cell.angle_alpha   90.00
_cell.angle_beta   90.00
_cell.angle_gamma   90.00
#
_symmetry.space_group_name_H-M   'P 1'
#
loop_
_entity.id
_entity.type
_entity.pdbx_description
1 polymer ?
#
loop_
_entity_poly.entity_id
_entity_poly.type
_entity_poly.pdbx_seq_one_letter_code
_entity_poly.pdbx_strand_id
1 'polypeptide(L)'
;MTKSLRGFTLVELMTVVAILAILAAIALPAYRDYAGRSADRACLQEAKAYAGNALVILHQQDASLSIPAPPLKACSSLTQAVDFSTTLNGVPRLPGTATVTCEMTTGHCHL
;
A
#
# COMPACT_ATOMS: atom_id res chain seq x y z
N MET A 1 -50.16 -18.27 28.19
CA MET A 1 -48.83 -17.66 28.36
C MET A 1 -48.57 -16.73 27.18
N THR A 2 -48.98 -15.47 27.27
CA THR A 2 -48.72 -14.47 26.23
C THR A 2 -47.35 -13.85 26.49
N LYS A 3 -46.37 -14.28 25.70
CA LYS A 3 -45.02 -13.72 25.71
C LYS A 3 -45.13 -12.27 25.22
N SER A 4 -44.87 -11.31 26.11
CA SER A 4 -44.76 -9.89 25.73
C SER A 4 -43.63 -9.78 24.70
N LEU A 5 -43.98 -9.46 23.46
CA LEU A 5 -42.99 -9.05 22.46
C LEU A 5 -42.49 -7.67 22.88
N ARG A 6 -41.40 -7.63 23.66
CA ARG A 6 -40.58 -6.43 23.81
C ARG A 6 -39.96 -6.11 22.45
N GLY A 7 -40.65 -5.28 21.67
CA GLY A 7 -40.14 -4.73 20.43
C GLY A 7 -39.04 -3.69 20.68
N PHE A 8 -38.16 -3.52 19.70
CA PHE A 8 -37.14 -2.47 19.69
C PHE A 8 -37.81 -1.09 19.60
N THR A 9 -37.48 -0.17 20.49
CA THR A 9 -38.11 1.16 20.50
C THR A 9 -37.45 2.09 19.48
N LEU A 10 -38.21 3.05 18.94
CA LEU A 10 -37.64 4.10 18.08
C LEU A 10 -36.56 4.92 18.82
N VAL A 11 -36.71 5.10 20.13
CA VAL A 11 -35.74 5.82 20.95
C VAL A 11 -34.42 5.08 21.06
N GLU A 12 -34.44 3.74 21.20
CA GLU A 12 -33.22 2.91 21.16
C GLU A 12 -32.53 3.00 19.80
N LEU A 13 -33.28 3.03 18.70
CA LEU A 13 -32.68 3.21 17.38
C LEU A 13 -31.98 4.56 17.26
N MET A 14 -32.62 5.64 17.70
CA MET A 14 -32.10 6.99 17.55
C MET A 14 -30.81 7.20 18.34
N THR A 15 -30.70 6.66 19.56
CA THR A 15 -29.46 6.77 20.36
C THR A 15 -28.32 5.95 19.76
N VAL A 16 -28.60 4.75 19.24
CA VAL A 16 -27.60 3.92 18.55
C VAL A 16 -27.05 4.62 17.31
N VAL A 17 -27.92 5.20 16.48
CA VAL A 17 -27.50 5.95 15.28
C VAL A 17 -26.65 7.16 15.66
N ALA A 18 -27.00 7.88 16.73
CA ALA A 18 -26.22 9.02 17.21
C ALA A 18 -24.79 8.61 17.62
N ILE A 19 -24.64 7.50 18.35
CA ILE A 19 -23.32 6.99 18.75
C ILE A 19 -22.52 6.51 17.53
N LEU A 20 -23.15 5.78 16.61
CA LEU A 20 -22.51 5.32 15.38
C LEU A 20 -22.00 6.48 14.52
N ALA A 21 -22.75 7.58 14.43
CA ALA A 21 -22.33 8.78 13.70
C ALA A 21 -21.03 9.38 14.27
N ILE A 22 -20.92 9.47 15.61
CA ILE A 22 -19.71 9.99 16.29
C ILE A 22 -18.52 9.05 16.03
N LEU A 23 -18.72 7.74 16.17
CA LEU A 23 -17.66 6.76 15.93
C LEU A 23 -17.19 6.76 14.47
N ALA A 24 -18.12 6.81 13.52
CA ALA A 24 -17.81 6.82 12.08
C ALA A 24 -17.00 8.06 11.67
N ALA A 25 -17.30 9.22 12.27
CA ALA A 25 -16.58 10.47 11.99
C ALA A 25 -15.08 10.38 12.30
N ILE A 26 -14.67 9.58 13.30
CA ILE A 26 -13.27 9.40 13.69
C ILE A 26 -12.67 8.15 13.02
N ALA A 27 -13.41 7.05 12.99
CA ALA A 27 -12.91 5.77 12.49
C ALA A 27 -12.65 5.79 10.98
N LEU A 28 -13.50 6.46 10.20
CA LEU A 28 -13.37 6.48 8.75
C LEU A 28 -12.10 7.19 8.25
N PRO A 29 -11.76 8.43 8.66
CA PRO A 29 -10.50 9.06 8.25
C PRO A 29 -9.28 8.26 8.72
N ALA A 30 -9.28 7.78 9.97
CA ALA A 30 -8.18 6.99 10.51
C ALA A 30 -7.95 5.68 9.73
N TYR A 31 -9.03 4.99 9.34
CA TYR A 31 -8.94 3.79 8.52
C TYR A 31 -8.42 4.09 7.11
N ARG A 32 -8.89 5.17 6.48
CA ARG A 32 -8.42 5.59 5.14
C ARG A 32 -6.93 5.90 5.16
N ASP A 33 -6.46 6.61 6.18
CA ASP A 33 -5.04 6.92 6.35
C ASP A 33 -4.20 5.66 6.58
N TYR A 34 -4.69 4.71 7.38
CA TYR A 34 -4.01 3.43 7.60
C TYR A 34 -3.94 2.59 6.33
N ALA A 35 -5.04 2.52 5.57
CA ALA A 35 -5.09 1.81 4.30
C ALA A 35 -4.13 2.45 3.28
N GLY A 36 -4.07 3.79 3.21
CA GLY A 36 -3.13 4.53 2.36
C GLY A 36 -1.68 4.19 2.68
N ARG A 37 -1.27 4.33 3.95
CA ARG A 37 0.08 3.96 4.41
C ARG A 37 0.41 2.49 4.17
N SER A 38 -0.57 1.60 4.26
CA SER A 38 -0.37 0.18 3.99
C SER A 38 -0.11 -0.09 2.51
N ALA A 39 -0.83 0.60 1.60
CA ALA A 39 -0.60 0.51 0.17
C ALA A 39 0.77 1.10 -0.23
N ASP A 40 1.15 2.25 0.33
CA ASP A 40 2.47 2.86 0.15
C ASP A 40 3.59 1.87 0.53
N ARG A 41 3.47 1.28 1.73
CA ARG A 41 4.44 0.29 2.23
C ARG A 41 4.47 -0.97 1.38
N ALA A 42 3.34 -1.45 0.89
CA ALA A 42 3.28 -2.62 0.03
C ALA A 42 4.04 -2.38 -1.29
N CYS A 43 3.84 -1.21 -1.93
CA CYS A 43 4.59 -0.83 -3.11
C CYS A 43 6.10 -0.69 -2.79
N LEU A 44 6.45 -0.14 -1.63
CA LEU A 44 7.84 -0.05 -1.19
C LEU A 44 8.51 -1.42 -1.01
N GLN A 45 7.79 -2.41 -0.47
CA GLN A 45 8.33 -3.77 -0.37
C GLN A 45 8.50 -4.43 -1.74
N GLU A 46 7.57 -4.19 -2.66
CA GLU A 46 7.69 -4.68 -4.04
C GLU A 46 8.90 -4.05 -4.75
N ALA A 47 9.08 -2.74 -4.64
CA ALA A 47 10.23 -2.04 -5.21
C ALA A 47 11.55 -2.52 -4.60
N LYS A 48 11.61 -2.74 -3.28
CA LYS A 48 12.80 -3.31 -2.60
C LYS A 48 13.14 -4.71 -3.09
N ALA A 49 12.13 -5.58 -3.21
CA ALA A 49 12.33 -6.93 -3.71
C ALA A 49 12.82 -6.92 -5.17
N TYR A 50 12.24 -6.05 -6.00
CA TYR A 50 12.67 -5.87 -7.37
C TYR A 50 14.11 -5.33 -7.46
N ALA A 51 14.44 -4.30 -6.68
CA ALA A 51 15.78 -3.72 -6.60
C ALA A 51 16.83 -4.76 -6.21
N GLY A 52 16.57 -5.56 -5.18
CA GLY A 52 17.48 -6.62 -4.74
C GLY A 52 17.74 -7.67 -5.83
N ASN A 53 16.69 -8.10 -6.52
CA ASN A 53 16.82 -9.06 -7.63
C ASN A 53 17.58 -8.47 -8.82
N ALA A 54 17.29 -7.21 -9.19
CA ALA A 54 17.98 -6.52 -10.27
C ALA A 54 19.46 -6.27 -9.95
N LEU A 55 19.78 -5.94 -8.69
CA LEU A 55 21.15 -5.73 -8.23
C LEU A 55 22.00 -7.01 -8.37
N VAL A 56 21.43 -8.18 -8.05
CA VAL A 56 22.11 -9.48 -8.21
C VAL A 56 22.46 -9.73 -9.68
N ILE A 57 21.51 -9.47 -10.59
CA ILE A 57 21.72 -9.65 -12.04
C ILE A 57 22.82 -8.70 -12.56
N LEU A 58 22.76 -7.43 -12.15
CA LEU A 58 23.74 -6.43 -12.55
C LEU A 58 25.15 -6.76 -12.03
N HIS A 59 25.28 -7.38 -10.85
CA HIS A 59 26.57 -7.81 -10.30
C HIS A 59 27.19 -9.01 -11.03
N GLN A 60 26.39 -9.82 -11.73
CA GLN A 60 26.92 -10.97 -12.45
C GLN A 60 27.70 -10.60 -13.72
N GLN A 61 27.72 -9.32 -14.13
CA GLN A 61 28.45 -8.80 -15.31
C GLN A 61 28.19 -9.56 -16.63
N ASP A 62 27.11 -10.34 -16.68
CA ASP A 62 26.68 -11.08 -17.86
C ASP A 62 25.78 -10.19 -18.72
N ALA A 63 26.34 -9.64 -19.79
CA ALA A 63 25.61 -8.75 -20.72
C ALA A 63 24.44 -9.42 -21.46
N SER A 64 24.25 -10.73 -21.31
CA SER A 64 23.16 -11.52 -21.88
C SER A 64 21.92 -11.63 -20.98
N LEU A 65 22.02 -11.22 -19.71
CA LEU A 65 20.90 -11.24 -18.77
C LEU A 65 20.11 -9.95 -18.86
N SER A 66 18.92 -10.02 -19.45
CA SER A 66 17.97 -8.92 -19.42
C SER A 66 17.27 -8.85 -18.06
N ILE A 67 17.23 -7.68 -17.43
CA ILE A 67 16.48 -7.49 -16.20
C ILE A 67 14.98 -7.60 -16.52
N PRO A 68 14.24 -8.50 -15.85
CA PRO A 68 12.81 -8.64 -16.09
C PRO A 68 12.07 -7.35 -15.72
N ALA A 69 10.92 -7.14 -16.37
CA ALA A 69 10.04 -6.03 -16.00
C ALA A 69 9.58 -6.19 -14.53
N PRO A 70 9.40 -5.08 -13.79
CA PRO A 70 8.93 -5.14 -12.43
C PRO A 70 7.52 -5.73 -12.36
N PRO A 71 7.23 -6.59 -11.36
CA PRO A 71 5.86 -6.94 -11.05
C PRO A 71 5.12 -5.68 -10.58
N LEU A 72 3.88 -5.48 -11.05
CA LEU A 72 3.02 -4.34 -10.72
C LEU A 72 1.80 -4.79 -9.92
N LYS A 73 2.04 -5.42 -8.74
CA LYS A 73 0.96 -5.93 -7.89
C LYS A 73 0.49 -4.88 -6.89
N ALA A 74 1.42 -4.34 -6.12
CA ALA A 74 1.18 -3.29 -5.13
C ALA A 74 1.46 -1.89 -5.69
N CYS A 75 2.45 -1.77 -6.56
CA CYS A 75 2.68 -0.58 -7.36
C CYS A 75 1.79 -0.58 -8.62
N SER A 76 1.30 0.60 -9.01
CA SER A 76 0.62 0.83 -10.29
C SER A 76 1.61 1.03 -11.45
N SER A 77 2.79 1.55 -11.13
CA SER A 77 3.94 1.66 -12.02
C SER A 77 5.20 1.58 -11.20
N LEU A 78 6.28 1.05 -11.79
CA LEU A 78 7.60 0.97 -11.20
C LEU A 78 8.62 1.05 -12.34
N THR A 79 9.64 1.90 -12.19
CA THR A 79 10.73 2.01 -13.17
C THR A 79 11.47 0.67 -13.30
N GLN A 80 11.76 0.27 -14.54
CA GLN A 80 12.59 -0.91 -14.81
C GLN A 80 14.06 -0.56 -14.58
N ALA A 81 14.80 -1.42 -13.88
CA ALA A 81 16.23 -1.22 -13.69
C ALA A 81 16.98 -1.49 -15.00
N VAL A 82 17.95 -0.64 -15.33
CA VAL A 82 18.81 -0.79 -16.53
C VAL A 82 20.29 -0.82 -16.17
N ASP A 83 20.69 -0.21 -15.04
CA ASP A 83 22.06 -0.18 -14.53
C ASP A 83 22.09 0.12 -13.01
N PHE A 84 23.29 0.13 -12.41
CA PHE A 84 23.51 0.40 -10.98
C PHE A 84 23.17 1.83 -10.54
N SER A 85 23.15 2.80 -11.47
CA SER A 85 22.80 4.19 -11.21
C SER A 85 21.32 4.49 -11.42
N THR A 86 20.52 3.51 -11.86
CA THR A 86 19.08 3.69 -12.06
C THR A 86 18.40 3.97 -10.72
N THR A 87 17.65 5.07 -10.63
CA THR A 87 16.72 5.30 -9.52
C THR A 87 15.35 4.74 -9.87
N LEU A 88 14.84 3.82 -9.05
CA LEU A 88 13.53 3.21 -9.27
C LEU A 88 12.45 4.05 -8.60
N ASN A 89 11.53 4.58 -9.40
CA ASN A 89 10.37 5.31 -8.90
C ASN A 89 9.11 4.46 -9.09
N GLY A 90 8.40 4.24 -7.99
CA GLY A 90 7.16 3.48 -7.93
C GLY A 90 5.99 4.33 -7.47
N VAL A 91 4.86 4.21 -8.15
CA VAL A 91 3.61 4.85 -7.71
C VAL A 91 2.72 3.78 -7.08
N PRO A 92 2.35 3.88 -5.80
CA PRO A 92 1.48 2.90 -5.16
C PRO A 92 0.10 2.88 -5.81
N ARG A 93 -0.57 1.74 -5.76
CA ARG A 93 -1.99 1.68 -6.14
C ARG A 93 -2.83 2.38 -5.06
N LEU A 94 -3.99 2.93 -5.45
CA LEU A 94 -4.93 3.49 -4.48
C LEU A 94 -5.23 2.46 -3.37
N PRO A 95 -5.37 2.89 -2.11
CA PRO A 95 -5.43 4.28 -1.63
C PRO A 95 -4.07 4.95 -1.32
N GLY A 96 -2.94 4.32 -1.71
CA GLY A 96 -1.62 4.91 -1.51
C GLY A 96 -1.39 6.18 -2.34
N THR A 97 -0.53 7.05 -1.84
CA THR A 97 -0.20 8.34 -2.47
C THR A 97 1.29 8.71 -2.39
N ALA A 98 2.07 8.03 -1.53
CA ALA A 98 3.49 8.33 -1.37
C ALA A 98 4.31 7.58 -2.43
N THR A 99 5.11 8.32 -3.19
CA THR A 99 5.93 7.76 -4.27
C THR A 99 7.15 7.04 -3.70
N VAL A 100 7.27 5.76 -4.00
CA VAL A 100 8.43 4.97 -3.59
C VAL A 100 9.63 5.36 -4.44
N THR A 101 10.76 5.63 -3.81
CA THR A 101 12.03 5.89 -4.48
C THR A 101 13.09 4.93 -3.95
N CYS A 102 13.74 4.19 -4.85
CA CYS A 102 14.84 3.29 -4.54
C CYS A 102 16.08 3.67 -5.34
N GLU A 103 17.19 3.95 -4.64
CA GLU A 103 18.49 4.11 -5.29
C GLU A 103 19.21 2.78 -5.41
N MET A 104 19.51 2.36 -6.63
CA MET A 104 20.26 1.13 -6.89
C MET A 104 21.73 1.24 -6.47
N THR A 105 22.30 2.45 -6.48
CA THR A 105 23.70 2.71 -6.08
C THR A 105 23.93 2.43 -4.60
N THR A 106 22.97 2.81 -3.75
CA THR A 106 23.08 2.73 -2.28
C THR A 106 22.25 1.60 -1.68
N GLY A 107 21.30 1.04 -2.44
CA GLY A 107 20.34 0.05 -1.95
C GLY A 107 19.29 0.62 -1.00
N HIS A 108 19.20 1.95 -0.86
CA HIS A 108 18.24 2.61 0.01
C HIS A 108 16.91 2.86 -0.72
N CYS A 109 15.81 2.48 -0.07
CA CYS A 109 14.45 2.69 -0.56
C CYS A 109 13.60 3.41 0.49
N HIS A 110 12.90 4.47 0.06
CA HIS A 110 12.03 5.31 0.90
C HIS A 110 10.70 5.61 0.20
N LEU A 111 9.76 6.18 0.98
CA LEU A 111 8.46 6.68 0.53
C LEU A 111 8.53 8.20 0.31
#